data_AF-A0A9D5AGK0-F1
#
_entry.id   AF-A0A9D5AGK0-F1
#
_cell.length_a   1.000
_cell.length_b   1.000
_cell.length_c   1.000
_cell.angle_alpha   90.00
_cell.angle_beta   90.00
_cell.angle_gamma   90.00
#
_symmetry.space_group_name_H-M   'P 1'
#
loop_
_entity.id
_entity.type
_entity.pdbx_description
1 polymer ?
#
loop_
_entity_poly.entity_id
_entity_poly.type
_entity_poly.pdbx_seq_one_letter_code
_entity_poly.pdbx_strand_id
1 'polypeptide(L)'
;MSAYAHQMEQQHSGDSLSDNSDTSSHYGLDSGFYMSSFTATIFLASLVTLGVLLITLLVSLVIMLQSCQSKNTGVIELVNVNDYYSYCRVYSLHAEINSLEGYDLPDICRDLAIHYIKRGHYTKELNLTVSMIDDYFKSLRPSDNGLDVVLMDIDDIVPPHPYSSNLHQRFHRDSISNCVKEAKDVKLVFILRLYMNLQTEGWSIILVSREPEMYQNVTINHLVSAGFRDWSSLMMRRFRVYQRE
;
A
#
# COMPACT_ATOMS: atom_id res chain seq x y z
N MET A 1 -56.04 0.61 -29.93
CA MET A 1 -56.95 0.13 -30.98
C MET A 1 -56.69 0.93 -32.24
N SER A 2 -56.40 0.24 -33.36
CA SER A 2 -56.69 0.60 -34.77
C SER A 2 -56.27 1.98 -35.30
N ALA A 3 -55.79 2.19 -36.52
CA ALA A 3 -55.23 1.40 -37.61
C ALA A 3 -54.80 2.44 -38.66
N TYR A 4 -53.87 2.05 -39.52
CA TYR A 4 -53.40 2.75 -40.71
C TYR A 4 -54.51 3.25 -41.65
N ALA A 5 -54.25 4.34 -42.39
CA ALA A 5 -54.38 4.37 -43.86
C ALA A 5 -53.91 5.71 -44.51
N HIS A 6 -53.47 5.56 -45.77
CA HIS A 6 -53.49 6.50 -46.91
C HIS A 6 -52.20 7.22 -47.37
N GLN A 7 -51.64 6.72 -48.49
CA GLN A 7 -51.56 7.39 -49.82
C GLN A 7 -51.07 6.32 -50.83
N MET A 8 -51.83 5.79 -51.80
CA MET A 8 -52.27 6.32 -53.12
C MET A 8 -51.20 7.17 -53.83
N GLU A 9 -50.83 7.02 -55.10
CA GLU A 9 -51.25 6.25 -56.29
C GLU A 9 -50.14 6.48 -57.34
N GLN A 10 -49.98 5.62 -58.35
CA GLN A 10 -50.24 5.96 -59.76
C GLN A 10 -49.74 4.86 -60.70
N GLN A 11 -50.71 4.21 -61.34
CA GLN A 11 -50.59 3.28 -62.47
C GLN A 11 -49.91 3.93 -63.67
N HIS A 12 -49.20 3.13 -64.49
CA HIS A 12 -49.24 3.26 -65.95
C HIS A 12 -49.47 1.88 -66.57
N SER A 13 -50.32 1.92 -67.58
CA SER A 13 -51.15 0.89 -68.19
C SER A 13 -50.43 -0.30 -68.82
N GLY A 14 -51.12 -1.44 -68.80
CA GLY A 14 -50.94 -2.49 -69.78
C GLY A 14 -51.88 -2.33 -70.98
N ASP A 15 -51.49 -2.96 -72.08
CA ASP A 15 -52.27 -3.39 -73.24
C ASP A 15 -51.39 -4.44 -73.96
N SER A 16 -51.85 -5.45 -74.68
CA SER A 16 -53.01 -6.35 -74.64
C SER A 16 -52.73 -7.39 -75.74
N LEU A 17 -52.92 -8.67 -75.43
CA LEU A 17 -53.27 -9.84 -76.26
C LEU A 17 -52.85 -9.94 -77.76
N SER A 18 -52.33 -11.12 -78.13
CA SER A 18 -52.92 -12.10 -79.08
C SER A 18 -51.79 -12.96 -79.72
N ASP A 19 -51.58 -14.19 -79.26
CA ASP A 19 -52.11 -15.44 -79.86
C ASP A 19 -51.20 -16.02 -80.98
N ASN A 20 -50.42 -17.05 -80.66
CA ASN A 20 -50.63 -18.41 -81.21
C ASN A 20 -49.58 -19.45 -80.79
N SER A 21 -50.10 -20.65 -80.55
CA SER A 21 -49.52 -22.00 -80.65
C SER A 21 -48.39 -22.44 -79.70
N ASP A 22 -48.77 -23.31 -78.77
CA ASP A 22 -48.25 -24.66 -78.51
C ASP A 22 -46.74 -24.89 -78.68
N THR A 23 -46.05 -25.33 -77.62
CA THR A 23 -45.82 -26.77 -77.34
C THR A 23 -44.92 -26.91 -76.11
N SER A 24 -45.41 -27.70 -75.15
CA SER A 24 -44.71 -28.21 -73.96
C SER A 24 -43.29 -28.73 -74.22
N SER A 25 -42.31 -28.28 -73.43
CA SER A 25 -41.30 -29.15 -72.81
C SER A 25 -40.63 -28.45 -71.61
N HIS A 26 -40.79 -29.04 -70.43
CA HIS A 26 -40.06 -28.65 -69.23
C HIS A 26 -38.61 -29.16 -69.30
N TYR A 27 -37.64 -28.25 -69.31
CA TYR A 27 -36.28 -28.52 -68.86
C TYR A 27 -35.83 -27.37 -67.97
N GLY A 28 -35.63 -27.66 -66.69
CA GLY A 28 -34.97 -26.73 -65.78
C GLY A 28 -33.53 -26.55 -66.25
N LEU A 29 -33.24 -25.40 -66.85
CA LEU A 29 -31.87 -24.99 -67.10
C LEU A 29 -31.31 -24.46 -65.77
N ASP A 30 -30.41 -25.23 -65.18
CA ASP A 30 -29.44 -24.73 -64.22
C ASP A 30 -28.84 -23.42 -64.76
N SER A 31 -29.04 -22.32 -64.05
CA SER A 31 -28.43 -21.03 -64.37
C SER A 31 -26.95 -21.08 -64.00
N GLY A 32 -26.16 -21.78 -64.81
CA GLY A 32 -24.70 -21.76 -64.74
C GLY A 32 -24.19 -20.42 -65.25
N PHE A 33 -23.55 -19.63 -64.38
CA PHE A 33 -22.85 -18.41 -64.78
C PHE A 33 -21.55 -18.81 -65.51
N TYR A 34 -21.59 -18.78 -66.85
CA TYR A 34 -20.39 -18.96 -67.67
C TYR A 34 -19.60 -17.65 -67.72
N MET A 35 -18.50 -17.62 -66.98
CA MET A 35 -17.59 -16.48 -66.93
C MET A 35 -16.42 -16.69 -67.91
N SER A 36 -16.03 -15.67 -68.67
CA SER A 36 -14.80 -15.72 -69.48
C SER A 36 -13.59 -15.98 -68.58
N SER A 37 -12.62 -16.76 -69.07
CA SER A 37 -11.39 -17.13 -68.34
C SER A 37 -10.68 -15.91 -67.74
N PHE A 38 -10.68 -14.78 -68.46
CA PHE A 38 -10.08 -13.53 -68.00
C PHE A 38 -10.82 -12.90 -66.81
N THR A 39 -12.14 -12.98 -66.76
CA THR A 39 -12.92 -12.43 -65.65
C THR A 39 -12.85 -13.32 -64.42
N ALA A 40 -12.74 -14.65 -64.61
CA ALA A 40 -12.51 -15.59 -63.51
C ALA A 40 -11.16 -15.36 -62.81
N THR A 41 -10.09 -15.06 -63.57
CA THR A 41 -8.77 -14.76 -62.97
C THR A 41 -8.77 -13.44 -62.21
N ILE A 42 -9.47 -12.40 -62.70
CA ILE A 42 -9.64 -11.13 -61.97
C ILE A 42 -10.37 -11.36 -60.64
N PHE A 43 -11.44 -12.16 -60.66
CA PHE A 43 -12.20 -12.45 -59.44
C PHE A 43 -11.36 -13.20 -58.41
N LEU A 44 -10.63 -14.24 -58.82
CA LEU A 44 -9.73 -14.98 -57.94
C LEU A 44 -8.60 -14.10 -57.40
N ALA A 45 -7.98 -13.27 -58.25
CA ALA A 45 -6.96 -12.32 -57.80
C ALA A 45 -7.52 -11.34 -56.76
N SER A 46 -8.74 -10.82 -56.97
CA SER A 46 -9.40 -9.92 -56.03
C SER A 46 -9.66 -10.59 -54.66
N LEU A 47 -10.14 -11.83 -54.66
CA LEU A 47 -10.36 -12.59 -53.42
C LEU A 47 -9.06 -12.86 -52.67
N VAL A 48 -7.99 -13.22 -53.38
CA VAL A 48 -6.66 -13.43 -52.78
C VAL A 48 -6.16 -12.13 -52.15
N THR A 49 -6.27 -11.00 -52.86
CA THR A 49 -5.82 -9.71 -52.31
C THR A 49 -6.61 -9.28 -51.07
N LEU A 50 -7.93 -9.48 -51.07
CA LEU A 50 -8.78 -9.20 -49.91
C LEU A 50 -8.43 -10.12 -48.74
N GLY A 51 -8.18 -11.41 -49.01
CA GLY A 51 -7.73 -12.37 -47.99
C GLY A 51 -6.41 -11.95 -47.36
N VAL A 52 -5.41 -11.57 -48.16
CA VAL A 52 -4.13 -11.07 -47.66
C VAL A 52 -4.33 -9.81 -46.82
N LEU A 53 -5.16 -8.87 -47.27
CA LEU A 53 -5.46 -7.64 -46.53
C LEU A 53 -6.06 -7.96 -45.15
N LEU A 54 -7.05 -8.84 -45.08
CA LEU A 54 -7.69 -9.23 -43.81
C LEU A 54 -6.70 -9.92 -42.87
N ILE A 55 -5.86 -10.81 -43.37
CA ILE A 55 -4.83 -11.47 -42.55
C ILE A 55 -3.81 -10.44 -42.03
N THR A 56 -3.36 -9.51 -42.85
CA THR A 56 -2.43 -8.45 -42.38
C THR A 56 -3.06 -7.59 -41.29
N LEU A 57 -4.35 -7.25 -41.43
CA LEU A 57 -5.08 -6.49 -40.42
C LEU A 57 -5.22 -7.27 -39.11
N LEU A 58 -5.52 -8.56 -39.18
CA LEU A 58 -5.58 -9.43 -38.00
C LEU A 58 -4.21 -9.54 -37.31
N VAL A 59 -3.13 -9.73 -38.07
CA VAL A 59 -1.76 -9.80 -37.52
C VAL A 59 -1.39 -8.47 -36.86
N SER A 60 -1.65 -7.33 -37.51
CA SER A 60 -1.42 -6.01 -36.93
C SER A 60 -2.22 -5.79 -35.65
N LEU A 61 -3.50 -6.20 -35.63
CA LEU A 61 -4.35 -6.11 -34.44
C LEU A 61 -3.80 -6.96 -33.28
N VAL A 62 -3.36 -8.19 -33.55
CA VAL A 62 -2.76 -9.07 -32.55
C VAL A 62 -1.49 -8.47 -31.97
N ILE A 63 -0.61 -7.91 -32.81
CA ILE A 63 0.63 -7.25 -32.36
C ILE A 63 0.31 -6.04 -31.48
N MET A 64 -0.68 -5.22 -31.86
CA MET A 64 -1.11 -4.05 -31.07
C MET A 64 -1.71 -4.47 -29.71
N LEU A 65 -2.53 -5.52 -29.69
CA LEU A 65 -3.11 -6.06 -28.46
C LEU A 65 -2.02 -6.64 -27.53
N GLN A 66 -1.05 -7.36 -28.09
CA GLN A 66 0.06 -7.94 -27.32
C GLN A 66 0.97 -6.84 -26.74
N SER A 67 1.19 -5.74 -27.46
CA SER A 67 1.93 -4.56 -26.98
C SER A 67 1.20 -3.84 -25.84
N CYS A 68 -0.13 -3.77 -25.86
CA CYS A 68 -0.93 -3.27 -24.74
C CYS A 68 -0.84 -4.19 -23.51
N GLN A 69 -0.82 -5.50 -23.70
CA GLN A 69 -0.74 -6.46 -22.59
C GLN A 69 0.65 -6.47 -21.93
N SER A 70 1.75 -6.37 -22.71
CA SER A 70 3.11 -6.36 -22.15
C SER A 70 3.44 -5.09 -21.36
N LYS A 71 2.68 -4.00 -21.55
CA LYS A 71 2.83 -2.77 -20.75
C LYS A 71 2.22 -2.88 -19.35
N ASN A 72 1.27 -3.80 -19.14
CA ASN A 72 0.51 -3.88 -17.88
C ASN A 72 1.08 -4.89 -16.87
N THR A 73 1.99 -5.77 -17.28
CA THR A 73 2.64 -6.74 -16.37
C THR A 73 3.43 -6.05 -15.24
N GLY A 74 4.06 -4.90 -15.51
CA GLY A 74 4.73 -4.11 -14.46
C GLY A 74 3.79 -3.23 -13.62
N VAL A 75 2.60 -2.91 -14.14
CA VAL A 75 1.61 -2.06 -13.44
C VAL A 75 0.92 -2.84 -12.32
N ILE A 76 0.62 -4.12 -12.54
CA ILE A 76 -0.03 -4.97 -11.52
C ILE A 76 0.89 -5.21 -10.33
N GLU A 77 2.19 -5.43 -10.55
CA GLU A 77 3.18 -5.63 -9.48
C GLU A 77 3.41 -4.36 -8.65
N LEU A 78 3.47 -3.19 -9.30
CA LEU A 78 3.62 -1.90 -8.62
C LEU A 78 2.39 -1.52 -7.77
N VAL A 79 1.18 -1.80 -8.25
CA VAL A 79 -0.07 -1.60 -7.48
C VAL A 79 -0.06 -2.47 -6.22
N ASN A 80 0.33 -3.74 -6.34
CA ASN A 80 0.35 -4.67 -5.21
C ASN A 80 1.35 -4.21 -4.13
N VAL A 81 2.56 -3.77 -4.51
CA VAL A 81 3.55 -3.22 -3.56
C VAL A 81 3.05 -1.94 -2.89
N ASN A 82 2.37 -1.05 -3.62
CA ASN A 82 1.83 0.18 -3.08
C ASN A 82 0.68 -0.06 -2.10
N ASP A 83 -0.19 -1.03 -2.38
CA ASP A 83 -1.31 -1.39 -1.51
C ASP A 83 -0.82 -2.03 -0.21
N TYR A 84 0.20 -2.92 -0.26
CA TYR A 84 0.83 -3.46 0.93
C TYR A 84 1.54 -2.38 1.76
N TYR A 85 2.26 -1.47 1.11
CA TYR A 85 2.91 -0.36 1.81
C TYR A 85 1.90 0.54 2.52
N SER A 86 0.81 0.90 1.83
CA SER A 86 -0.28 1.71 2.39
C SER A 86 -0.93 1.01 3.58
N TYR A 87 -1.27 -0.28 3.44
CA TYR A 87 -1.82 -1.10 4.52
C TYR A 87 -0.91 -1.11 5.75
N CYS A 88 0.38 -1.41 5.56
CA CYS A 88 1.32 -1.51 6.67
C CYS A 88 1.56 -0.18 7.37
N ARG A 89 1.53 0.93 6.63
CA ARG A 89 1.63 2.28 7.19
C ARG A 89 0.38 2.68 8.00
N VAL A 90 -0.80 2.33 7.51
CA VAL A 90 -2.06 2.56 8.27
C VAL A 90 -2.09 1.66 9.51
N TYR A 91 -1.67 0.40 9.37
CA TYR A 91 -1.58 -0.53 10.50
C TYR A 91 -0.60 -0.02 11.56
N SER A 92 0.61 0.42 11.19
CA SER A 92 1.58 0.93 12.15
C SER A 92 1.04 2.17 12.88
N LEU A 93 0.43 3.10 12.14
CA LEU A 93 -0.19 4.28 12.75
C LEU A 93 -1.33 3.90 13.71
N HIS A 94 -2.16 2.95 13.32
CA HIS A 94 -3.24 2.45 14.17
C HIS A 94 -2.70 1.80 15.44
N ALA A 95 -1.64 1.01 15.33
CA ALA A 95 -0.99 0.37 16.47
C ALA A 95 -0.42 1.40 17.46
N GLU A 96 0.29 2.42 16.96
CA GLU A 96 0.85 3.49 17.79
C GLU A 96 -0.23 4.28 18.53
N ILE A 97 -1.28 4.74 17.83
CA ILE A 97 -2.33 5.58 18.44
C ILE A 97 -3.19 4.80 19.45
N ASN A 98 -3.40 3.50 19.22
CA ASN A 98 -4.22 2.67 20.10
C ASN A 98 -3.41 1.93 21.16
N SER A 99 -2.10 2.22 21.28
CA SER A 99 -1.20 1.50 22.18
C SER A 99 -1.32 -0.02 22.01
N LEU A 100 -1.55 -0.48 20.77
CA LEU A 100 -1.54 -1.91 20.48
C LEU A 100 -0.11 -2.36 20.66
N GLU A 101 0.12 -3.25 21.62
CA GLU A 101 1.45 -3.79 21.82
C GLU A 101 1.90 -4.46 20.52
N GLY A 102 3.10 -4.11 20.01
CA GLY A 102 3.58 -4.40 18.65
C GLY A 102 3.86 -5.89 18.33
N TYR A 103 3.15 -6.81 18.97
CA TYR A 103 3.37 -8.25 18.91
C TYR A 103 2.72 -8.93 17.70
N ASP A 104 1.75 -8.26 17.05
CA ASP A 104 0.99 -8.81 15.94
C ASP A 104 1.26 -8.08 14.62
N LEU A 105 2.52 -7.68 14.38
CA LEU A 105 2.91 -7.15 13.07
C LEU A 105 2.52 -8.17 12.00
N PRO A 106 1.59 -7.83 11.07
CA PRO A 106 1.16 -8.74 10.04
C PRO A 106 2.37 -9.22 9.24
N ASP A 107 2.42 -10.51 8.89
CA ASP A 107 3.59 -11.06 8.19
C ASP A 107 3.88 -10.32 6.87
N ILE A 108 2.84 -9.79 6.21
CA ILE A 108 2.96 -8.93 5.01
C ILE A 108 3.73 -7.61 5.26
N CYS A 109 3.81 -7.15 6.50
CA CYS A 109 4.50 -5.92 6.90
C CYS A 109 5.93 -6.16 7.40
N ARG A 110 6.35 -7.42 7.54
CA ARG A 110 7.66 -7.79 8.10
C ARG A 110 8.81 -7.21 7.30
N ASP A 111 8.87 -7.49 6.01
CA ASP A 111 9.97 -7.04 5.15
C ASP A 111 9.98 -5.53 4.99
N LEU A 112 8.79 -4.91 4.96
CA LEU A 112 8.64 -3.46 4.96
C LEU A 112 9.19 -2.82 6.25
N ALA A 113 8.89 -3.39 7.42
CA ALA A 113 9.43 -2.91 8.69
C ALA A 113 10.96 -3.05 8.76
N ILE A 114 11.50 -4.19 8.30
CA ILE A 114 12.95 -4.42 8.24
C ILE A 114 13.59 -3.39 7.30
N HIS A 115 13.04 -3.17 6.11
CA HIS A 115 13.58 -2.18 5.17
C HIS A 115 13.46 -0.75 5.70
N TYR A 116 12.38 -0.41 6.39
CA TYR A 116 12.18 0.90 6.99
C TYR A 116 13.28 1.23 8.02
N ILE A 117 13.69 0.25 8.84
CA ILE A 117 14.82 0.40 9.77
C ILE A 117 16.16 0.40 9.02
N LYS A 118 16.43 -0.66 8.24
CA LYS A 118 17.73 -0.89 7.58
C LYS A 118 18.09 0.16 6.53
N ARG A 119 17.11 0.76 5.86
CA ARG A 119 17.34 1.86 4.89
C ARG A 119 17.41 3.23 5.56
N GLY A 120 17.33 3.29 6.89
CA GLY A 120 17.48 4.52 7.66
C GLY A 120 16.27 5.44 7.66
N HIS A 121 15.10 4.99 7.17
CA HIS A 121 13.87 5.79 7.28
C HIS A 121 13.50 6.02 8.74
N TYR A 122 13.59 4.99 9.57
CA TYR A 122 13.38 5.09 11.01
C TYR A 122 14.31 6.13 11.66
N THR A 123 15.60 6.06 11.38
CA THR A 123 16.61 7.01 11.89
C THR A 123 16.33 8.43 11.45
N LYS A 124 15.92 8.61 10.18
CA LYS A 124 15.60 9.93 9.64
C LYS A 124 14.37 10.53 10.33
N GLU A 125 13.32 9.74 10.53
CA GLU A 125 12.12 10.19 11.24
C GLU A 125 12.41 10.52 12.70
N LEU A 126 13.19 9.68 13.40
CA LEU A 126 13.66 10.00 14.76
C LEU A 126 14.44 11.31 14.82
N ASN A 127 15.36 11.54 13.88
CA ASN A 127 16.14 12.77 13.84
C ASN A 127 15.26 14.00 13.60
N LEU A 128 14.28 13.90 12.70
CA LEU A 128 13.31 14.98 12.46
C LEU A 128 12.49 15.27 13.72
N THR A 129 11.95 14.23 14.38
CA THR A 129 11.18 14.37 15.61
C THR A 129 12.00 15.03 16.72
N VAL A 130 13.23 14.54 16.97
CA VAL A 130 14.12 15.13 17.99
C VAL A 130 14.48 16.57 17.64
N SER A 131 14.76 16.88 16.37
CA SER A 131 15.03 18.25 15.94
C SER A 131 13.84 19.18 16.20
N MET A 132 12.62 18.74 15.92
CA MET A 132 11.41 19.52 16.19
C MET A 132 11.23 19.79 17.70
N ILE A 133 11.52 18.79 18.54
CA ILE A 133 11.46 18.94 20.00
C ILE A 133 12.54 19.94 20.46
N ASP A 134 13.77 19.77 20.00
CA ASP A 134 14.91 20.63 20.32
C ASP A 134 14.65 22.09 19.90
N ASP A 135 14.14 22.32 18.69
CA ASP A 135 13.76 23.66 18.20
C ASP A 135 12.63 24.30 19.04
N TYR A 136 11.66 23.50 19.48
CA TYR A 136 10.60 23.96 20.38
C TYR A 136 11.19 24.40 21.72
N PHE A 137 12.03 23.58 22.35
CA PHE A 137 12.62 23.90 23.66
C PHE A 137 13.60 25.08 23.60
N LYS A 138 14.35 25.25 22.52
CA LYS A 138 15.20 26.44 22.28
C LYS A 138 14.42 27.75 22.19
N SER A 139 13.15 27.68 21.80
CA SER A 139 12.26 28.86 21.78
C SER A 139 11.77 29.26 23.17
N LEU A 140 11.99 28.40 24.17
CA LEU A 140 11.57 28.57 25.55
C LEU A 140 12.79 28.75 26.45
N ARG A 141 12.56 29.23 27.67
CA ARG A 141 13.54 29.22 28.75
C ARG A 141 12.84 28.78 30.02
N PRO A 142 13.35 27.76 30.73
CA PRO A 142 12.78 27.37 32.01
C PRO A 142 12.96 28.50 33.02
N SER A 143 11.95 28.69 33.87
CA SER A 143 11.98 29.62 35.00
C SER A 143 12.91 29.11 36.10
N ASP A 144 13.57 30.05 36.79
CA ASP A 144 14.50 29.76 37.90
C ASP A 144 13.81 29.15 39.14
N ASN A 145 12.48 29.10 39.16
CA ASN A 145 11.71 28.48 40.26
C ASN A 145 11.69 26.93 40.21
N GLY A 146 12.20 26.32 39.13
CA GLY A 146 12.26 24.86 38.98
C GLY A 146 10.90 24.18 38.80
N LEU A 147 9.83 24.93 38.51
CA LEU A 147 8.49 24.40 38.29
C LEU A 147 8.24 24.01 36.82
N ASP A 148 9.07 24.51 35.90
CA ASP A 148 9.03 24.14 34.50
C ASP A 148 9.73 22.79 34.30
N VAL A 149 8.91 21.77 34.03
CA VAL A 149 9.35 20.38 33.98
C VAL A 149 9.10 19.75 32.62
N VAL A 150 10.01 18.86 32.22
CA VAL A 150 9.81 17.95 31.11
C VAL A 150 9.44 16.58 31.66
N LEU A 151 8.26 16.09 31.28
CA LEU A 151 7.86 14.72 31.55
C LEU A 151 8.37 13.84 30.42
N MET A 152 9.15 12.82 30.75
CA MET A 152 9.70 11.87 29.77
C MET A 152 9.27 10.45 30.13
N ASP A 153 8.47 9.84 29.26
CA ASP A 153 8.22 8.40 29.32
C ASP A 153 9.53 7.67 29.03
N ILE A 154 9.87 6.67 29.84
CA ILE A 154 11.08 5.85 29.69
C ILE A 154 10.77 4.42 29.26
N ASP A 155 9.49 4.06 29.18
CA ASP A 155 9.10 2.74 28.73
C ASP A 155 9.54 2.54 27.28
N ASP A 156 9.98 1.32 26.97
CA ASP A 156 10.49 0.93 25.65
C ASP A 156 11.76 1.66 25.18
N ILE A 157 12.31 2.64 25.92
CA ILE A 157 13.59 3.31 25.63
C ILE A 157 14.76 2.53 26.20
N VAL A 158 14.66 2.16 27.48
CA VAL A 158 15.62 1.28 28.14
C VAL A 158 15.04 -0.14 28.14
N PRO A 159 15.85 -1.19 27.93
CA PRO A 159 15.33 -2.56 27.94
C PRO A 159 14.52 -2.83 29.21
N PRO A 160 13.26 -3.30 29.08
CA PRO A 160 12.44 -3.57 30.25
C PRO A 160 13.07 -4.69 31.07
N HIS A 161 12.76 -4.69 32.36
CA HIS A 161 13.13 -5.78 33.25
C HIS A 161 12.67 -7.14 32.66
N PRO A 162 13.46 -8.24 32.80
CA PRO A 162 13.11 -9.53 32.21
C PRO A 162 11.74 -10.06 32.66
N TYR A 163 11.31 -9.67 33.86
CA TYR A 163 10.02 -10.06 34.45
C TYR A 163 8.94 -8.96 34.35
N SER A 164 9.26 -7.73 33.91
CA SER A 164 8.25 -6.66 33.78
C SER A 164 7.46 -6.77 32.48
N SER A 165 7.87 -7.66 31.58
CA SER A 165 7.27 -7.71 30.25
C SER A 165 7.26 -9.15 29.71
N ASN A 166 6.08 -9.61 29.28
CA ASN A 166 5.94 -10.77 28.37
C ASN A 166 6.63 -10.53 27.00
N LEU A 167 7.25 -9.36 26.84
CA LEU A 167 7.79 -8.72 25.64
C LEU A 167 9.11 -9.35 25.18
N HIS A 168 9.91 -9.91 26.11
CA HIS A 168 11.17 -10.58 25.77
C HIS A 168 10.97 -11.99 25.20
N GLN A 169 9.81 -12.62 25.42
CA GLN A 169 9.67 -14.07 25.23
C GLN A 169 9.15 -14.50 23.85
N ARG A 170 8.86 -13.58 22.92
CA ARG A 170 8.16 -13.96 21.66
C ARG A 170 8.88 -13.65 20.35
N PHE A 171 10.02 -12.96 20.34
CA PHE A 171 10.84 -12.79 19.15
C PHE A 171 11.80 -13.97 18.92
N HIS A 172 11.27 -15.21 18.85
CA HIS A 172 12.03 -16.41 18.46
C HIS A 172 12.20 -16.56 16.93
N ARG A 173 12.42 -15.44 16.21
CA ARG A 173 12.80 -15.45 14.80
C ARG A 173 13.98 -14.51 14.58
N ASP A 174 15.14 -15.09 14.27
CA ASP A 174 16.48 -14.47 14.37
C ASP A 174 16.70 -13.22 13.50
N SER A 175 15.94 -13.02 12.42
CA SER A 175 16.10 -11.85 11.54
C SER A 175 15.36 -10.60 12.04
N ILE A 176 14.14 -10.74 12.59
CA ILE A 176 13.42 -9.61 13.19
C ILE A 176 14.10 -9.18 14.49
N SER A 177 14.57 -10.13 15.31
CA SER A 177 15.16 -9.81 16.61
C SER A 177 16.35 -8.86 16.48
N ASN A 178 17.22 -9.08 15.49
CA ASN A 178 18.35 -8.19 15.21
C ASN A 178 17.91 -6.80 14.72
N CYS A 179 16.89 -6.73 13.86
CA CYS A 179 16.37 -5.46 13.36
C CYS A 179 15.69 -4.64 14.46
N VAL A 180 14.93 -5.30 15.35
CA VAL A 180 14.30 -4.68 16.51
C VAL A 180 15.35 -4.16 17.49
N LYS A 181 16.42 -4.93 17.72
CA LYS A 181 17.54 -4.48 18.54
C LYS A 181 18.18 -3.21 17.97
N GLU A 182 18.48 -3.20 16.68
CA GLU A 182 19.05 -2.03 16.00
C GLU A 182 18.13 -0.80 16.13
N ALA A 183 16.82 -0.96 15.92
CA ALA A 183 15.88 0.14 16.13
C ALA A 183 15.89 0.65 17.58
N LYS A 184 15.93 -0.24 18.58
CA LYS A 184 16.03 0.13 19.99
C LYS A 184 17.33 0.89 20.30
N ASP A 185 18.46 0.41 19.77
CA ASP A 185 19.76 1.04 19.97
C ASP A 185 19.79 2.45 19.35
N VAL A 186 19.26 2.61 18.12
CA VAL A 186 19.13 3.93 17.47
C VAL A 186 18.24 4.85 18.31
N LYS A 187 17.05 4.38 18.72
CA LYS A 187 16.13 5.17 19.56
C LYS A 187 16.81 5.65 20.85
N LEU A 188 17.51 4.76 21.54
CA LEU A 188 18.23 5.07 22.77
C LEU A 188 19.24 6.22 22.57
N VAL A 189 20.04 6.19 21.50
CA VAL A 189 21.02 7.24 21.20
C VAL A 189 20.34 8.61 21.00
N PHE A 190 19.24 8.66 20.24
CA PHE A 190 18.52 9.89 19.98
C PHE A 190 17.87 10.47 21.23
N ILE A 191 17.22 9.63 22.05
CA ILE A 191 16.57 10.06 23.28
C ILE A 191 17.60 10.48 24.34
N LEU A 192 18.71 9.75 24.48
CA LEU A 192 19.79 10.14 25.39
C LEU A 192 20.38 11.50 25.01
N ARG A 193 20.58 11.77 23.72
CA ARG A 193 21.05 13.08 23.26
C ARG A 193 20.07 14.19 23.59
N LEU A 194 18.78 13.99 23.33
CA LEU A 194 17.74 14.95 23.67
C LEU A 194 17.70 15.21 25.18
N TYR A 195 17.76 14.16 25.99
CA TYR A 195 17.80 14.24 27.45
C TYR A 195 18.95 15.11 27.94
N MET A 196 20.16 14.86 27.44
CA MET A 196 21.35 15.64 27.81
C MET A 196 21.22 17.11 27.40
N ASN A 197 20.73 17.40 26.18
CA ASN A 197 20.49 18.76 25.73
C ASN A 197 19.54 19.51 26.68
N LEU A 198 18.39 18.92 27.00
CA LEU A 198 17.41 19.51 27.91
C LEU A 198 18.01 19.80 29.28
N GLN A 199 18.82 18.89 29.82
CA GLN A 199 19.53 19.14 31.09
C GLN A 199 20.51 20.31 30.99
N THR A 200 21.30 20.38 29.91
CA THR A 200 22.25 21.50 29.72
C THR A 200 21.56 22.85 29.58
N GLU A 201 20.32 22.86 29.10
CA GLU A 201 19.47 24.04 28.98
C GLU A 201 18.73 24.40 30.28
N GLY A 202 18.93 23.62 31.36
CA GLY A 202 18.39 23.89 32.68
C GLY A 202 16.98 23.32 32.93
N TRP A 203 16.48 22.45 32.06
CA TRP A 203 15.16 21.82 32.27
C TRP A 203 15.21 20.78 33.38
N SER A 204 14.23 20.84 34.28
CA SER A 204 13.98 19.82 35.29
C SER A 204 13.25 18.64 34.63
N ILE A 205 13.84 17.44 34.65
CA ILE A 205 13.29 16.27 33.95
C ILE A 205 12.71 15.29 34.96
N ILE A 206 11.43 14.95 34.79
CA ILE A 206 10.75 13.90 35.55
C ILE A 206 10.54 12.71 34.61
N LEU A 207 11.04 11.56 35.03
CA LEU A 207 10.86 10.30 34.30
C LEU A 207 9.56 9.64 34.75
N VAL A 208 8.81 9.09 33.80
CA VAL A 208 7.57 8.34 34.05
C VAL A 208 7.67 6.94 33.44
N SER A 209 7.20 5.93 34.17
CA SER A 209 7.22 4.54 33.71
C SER A 209 5.96 3.78 34.15
N ARG A 210 5.49 2.88 33.28
CA ARG A 210 4.43 1.90 33.57
C ARG A 210 4.96 0.72 34.39
N GLU A 211 6.27 0.57 34.58
CA GLU A 211 6.81 -0.49 35.45
C GLU A 211 6.28 -0.33 36.89
N PRO A 212 5.92 -1.44 37.56
CA PRO A 212 5.53 -1.40 38.97
C PRO A 212 6.64 -0.82 39.86
N GLU A 213 6.28 -0.01 40.85
CA GLU A 213 7.21 0.63 41.80
C GLU A 213 8.13 -0.37 42.53
N MET A 214 7.72 -1.64 42.70
CA MET A 214 8.57 -2.69 43.26
C MET A 214 9.87 -2.96 42.45
N TYR A 215 9.92 -2.55 41.17
CA TYR A 215 11.10 -2.68 40.31
C TYR A 215 11.97 -1.42 40.26
N GLN A 216 11.66 -0.38 41.04
CA GLN A 216 12.31 0.93 40.97
C GLN A 216 13.84 0.88 40.98
N ASN A 217 14.44 0.13 41.92
CA ASN A 217 15.90 0.02 42.00
C ASN A 217 16.51 -0.60 40.74
N VAL A 218 15.81 -1.53 40.10
CA VAL A 218 16.30 -2.15 38.86
C VAL A 218 16.18 -1.20 37.69
N THR A 219 15.05 -0.49 37.57
CA THR A 219 14.84 0.54 36.54
C THR A 219 15.89 1.65 36.66
N ILE A 220 16.19 2.11 37.87
CA ILE A 220 17.26 3.10 38.14
C ILE A 220 18.61 2.59 37.64
N ASN A 221 18.99 1.35 37.99
CA ASN A 221 20.27 0.78 37.56
C ASN A 221 20.37 0.69 36.03
N HIS A 222 19.28 0.34 35.35
CA HIS A 222 19.25 0.30 33.89
C HIS A 222 19.35 1.70 33.27
N LEU A 223 18.63 2.69 33.79
CA LEU A 223 18.72 4.09 33.35
C LEU A 223 20.16 4.61 33.45
N VAL A 224 20.78 4.40 34.62
CA VAL A 224 22.17 4.79 34.90
C VAL A 224 23.14 4.09 33.95
N SER A 225 22.93 2.80 33.68
CA SER A 225 23.75 2.02 32.74
C SER A 225 23.58 2.48 31.29
N ALA A 226 22.38 2.95 30.94
CA ALA A 226 22.06 3.52 29.64
C ALA A 226 22.51 5.00 29.49
N GLY A 227 23.06 5.60 30.54
CA GLY A 227 23.63 6.95 30.52
C GLY A 227 22.71 8.06 31.04
N PHE A 228 21.47 7.75 31.40
CA PHE A 228 20.57 8.72 32.03
C PHE A 228 21.01 8.94 33.48
N ARG A 229 21.13 10.20 33.91
CA ARG A 229 21.57 10.62 35.25
C ARG A 229 20.98 11.98 35.56
N ASP A 230 20.87 12.35 36.84
CA ASP A 230 20.48 13.70 37.26
C ASP A 230 19.04 14.10 36.85
N TRP A 231 18.11 13.13 36.81
CA TRP A 231 16.68 13.42 36.74
C TRP A 231 16.15 13.90 38.10
N SER A 232 15.11 14.73 38.07
CA SER A 232 14.50 15.31 39.27
C SER A 232 13.67 14.29 40.07
N SER A 233 12.94 13.42 39.36
CA SER A 233 12.14 12.35 39.97
C SER A 233 11.85 11.22 38.98
N LEU A 234 11.62 10.02 39.50
CA LEU A 234 11.15 8.86 38.75
C LEU A 234 9.79 8.43 39.31
N MET A 235 8.74 8.61 38.51
CA MET A 235 7.37 8.25 38.83
C MET A 235 7.02 6.90 38.20
N MET A 236 6.63 5.93 39.04
CA MET A 236 6.32 4.57 38.61
C MET A 236 4.89 4.18 38.98
N ARG A 237 4.37 3.13 38.36
CA ARG A 237 3.03 2.63 38.64
C ARG A 237 2.97 2.04 40.06
N ARG A 238 2.15 2.65 40.92
CA ARG A 238 1.87 2.10 42.26
C ARG A 238 1.26 0.71 42.17
N PHE A 239 1.76 -0.21 42.99
CA PHE A 239 1.15 -1.52 43.14
C PHE A 239 -0.11 -1.40 44.01
N ARG A 240 -1.29 -1.65 43.42
CA ARG A 240 -2.53 -1.80 44.19
C ARG A 240 -2.71 -3.26 44.56
N VAL A 241 -2.50 -3.60 45.84
CA VAL A 241 -3.04 -4.85 46.39
C VAL A 241 -4.55 -4.64 46.50
N TYR A 242 -5.32 -5.31 45.65
CA TYR A 242 -6.74 -5.49 45.94
C TYR A 242 -6.84 -6.38 47.18
N GLN A 243 -7.08 -5.78 48.35
CA GLN A 243 -7.63 -6.53 49.46
C GLN A 243 -9.05 -6.93 49.05
N ARG A 244 -9.21 -8.22 48.74
CA ARG A 244 -10.51 -8.85 48.56
C ARG A 244 -11.04 -9.07 49.98
N GLU A 245 -11.91 -8.17 50.44
CA GLU A 245 -12.79 -8.44 51.60
C GLU A 245 -13.91 -9.40 51.18
#